data_AF-A0A6V6ZD26-F1
#
_entry.id   AF-A0A6V6ZD26-F1
#
_cell.length_a   1.000
_cell.length_b   1.000
_cell.length_c   1.000
_cell.angle_alpha   90.00
_cell.angle_beta   90.00
_cell.angle_gamma   90.00
#
_symmetry.space_group_name_H-M   'P 1'
#
loop_
_entity.id
_entity.type
_entity.pdbx_description
1 polymer ?
#
loop_
_entity_poly.entity_id
_entity_poly.type
_entity_poly.pdbx_seq_one_letter_code
_entity_poly.pdbx_strand_id
1 'polypeptide(L)'
;MEYKTLLISKKIGFDSILLLLNWLSNDNGRSWLRGILFTLIVGLFFFIVYLITIGISFDLLYQYQDYVIFITSFPKLELEKYSCENNYWTVKLVIWLSRIFISYGVYQTIVAFRKYGKG
;
A
#
# COMPACT_ATOMS: atom_id res chain seq x y z
N MET A 1 8.21 4.51 28.88
CA MET A 1 8.88 5.72 28.35
C MET A 1 8.36 5.99 26.96
N GLU A 2 7.82 7.19 26.77
CA GLU A 2 6.89 7.59 25.73
C GLU A 2 7.51 7.59 24.33
N TYR A 3 6.86 6.98 23.33
CA TYR A 3 7.25 7.11 21.92
C TYR A 3 7.36 8.58 21.48
N LYS A 4 6.60 9.48 22.14
CA LYS A 4 6.68 10.93 21.98
C LYS A 4 8.08 11.47 22.32
N THR A 5 8.74 10.98 23.36
CA THR A 5 10.08 11.46 23.75
C THR A 5 11.18 10.94 22.81
N LEU A 6 10.98 9.82 22.12
CA LEU A 6 11.87 9.33 21.07
C LEU A 6 11.74 10.12 19.75
N LEU A 7 10.52 10.53 19.38
CA LEU A 7 10.28 11.38 18.20
C LEU A 7 10.84 12.80 18.36
N ILE A 8 10.84 13.33 19.59
CA ILE A 8 11.31 14.68 19.91
C ILE A 8 12.84 14.76 19.99
N SER A 9 13.54 13.68 20.35
CA SER A 9 15.00 13.69 20.58
C SER A 9 15.87 13.26 19.40
N LYS A 10 15.31 12.59 18.38
CA LYS A 10 16.10 12.02 17.27
C LYS A 10 16.02 12.91 16.04
N LYS A 11 17.19 13.33 15.54
CA LYS A 11 17.39 14.06 14.27
C LYS A 11 16.50 13.44 13.19
N ILE A 12 15.63 14.23 12.55
CA ILE A 12 14.70 13.76 11.50
C ILE A 12 15.52 13.02 10.44
N GLY A 13 15.36 11.71 10.38
CA GLY A 13 16.08 10.81 9.48
C GLY A 13 15.20 9.63 9.09
N PHE A 14 15.74 8.70 8.30
CA PHE A 14 15.01 7.51 7.81
C PHE A 14 14.36 6.70 8.95
N ASP A 15 14.97 6.66 10.12
CA ASP A 15 14.42 6.00 11.31
C ASP A 15 13.08 6.60 11.77
N SER A 16 12.91 7.92 11.68
CA SER A 16 11.68 8.60 12.06
C SER A 16 10.55 8.33 11.07
N ILE A 17 10.89 8.26 9.77
CA ILE A 17 9.94 7.86 8.71
C ILE A 17 9.52 6.41 8.92
N LEU A 18 10.47 5.52 9.24
CA LEU A 18 10.20 4.12 9.53
C LEU A 18 9.29 3.96 10.76
N LEU A 19 9.53 4.73 11.83
CA LEU A 19 8.67 4.75 13.02
C LEU A 19 7.26 5.27 12.73
N LEU A 20 7.13 6.32 11.91
CA LEU A 20 5.84 6.86 11.47
C LEU A 20 5.06 5.82 10.65
N LEU A 21 5.71 5.17 9.69
CA LEU A 21 5.11 4.14 8.86
C LEU A 21 4.70 2.90 9.68
N ASN A 22 5.48 2.51 10.69
CA ASN A 22 5.13 1.42 11.61
C ASN A 22 3.95 1.77 12.51
N TRP A 23 3.86 3.02 12.96
CA TRP A 23 2.74 3.50 13.75
C TRP A 23 1.45 3.57 12.90
N LEU A 24 1.53 4.17 11.72
CA LEU A 24 0.41 4.34 10.79
C LEU A 24 -0.12 2.99 10.28
N SER A 25 0.77 2.06 9.95
CA SER A 25 0.37 0.77 9.39
C SER A 25 -0.07 -0.25 10.43
N ASN A 26 0.47 -0.24 11.66
CA ASN A 26 0.33 -1.40 12.54
C ASN A 26 0.39 -1.10 14.04
N ASP A 27 0.37 0.17 14.43
CA ASP A 27 0.57 0.57 15.84
C ASP A 27 1.83 -0.10 16.44
N ASN A 28 2.92 -0.20 15.67
CA ASN A 28 4.15 -0.93 16.01
C ASN A 28 4.00 -2.46 16.20
N GLY A 29 3.06 -3.09 15.48
CA GLY A 29 2.85 -4.55 15.53
C GLY A 29 1.78 -4.98 16.53
N ARG A 30 0.95 -4.05 17.00
CA ARG A 30 -0.14 -4.32 17.95
C ARG A 30 -1.51 -4.41 17.30
N SER A 31 -1.65 -4.16 15.99
CA SER A 31 -2.97 -4.24 15.36
C SER A 31 -2.86 -4.72 13.92
N TRP A 32 -3.11 -6.02 13.71
CA TRP A 32 -3.15 -6.63 12.38
C TRP A 32 -4.24 -6.03 11.50
N LEU A 33 -5.37 -5.61 12.09
CA LEU A 33 -6.44 -4.90 11.38
C LEU A 33 -5.96 -3.58 10.76
N ARG A 34 -5.09 -2.83 11.44
CA ARG A 34 -4.51 -1.61 10.86
C ARG A 34 -3.64 -1.92 9.65
N GLY A 35 -2.94 -3.06 9.64
CA GLY A 35 -2.12 -3.49 8.50
C GLY A 35 -2.98 -3.79 7.27
N ILE A 36 -4.13 -4.44 7.48
CA ILE A 36 -5.11 -4.70 6.43
C ILE A 36 -5.68 -3.38 5.90
N LEU A 37 -6.14 -2.49 6.79
CA LEU A 37 -6.69 -1.20 6.39
C LEU A 37 -5.67 -0.34 5.65
N PHE A 38 -4.42 -0.31 6.10
CA PHE A 38 -3.32 0.37 5.42
C PHE A 38 -3.13 -0.17 4.00
N THR A 39 -3.09 -1.50 3.85
CA THR A 39 -2.95 -2.15 2.53
C THR A 39 -4.10 -1.79 1.60
N LEU A 40 -5.34 -1.78 2.11
CA LEU A 40 -6.53 -1.39 1.35
C LEU A 40 -6.51 0.10 0.97
N ILE A 41 -6.16 0.99 1.87
CA ILE A 41 -6.16 2.43 1.59
C ILE A 41 -5.06 2.77 0.57
N VAL A 42 -3.86 2.24 0.74
CA VAL A 42 -2.75 2.51 -0.17
C VAL A 42 -2.96 1.82 -1.51
N GLY A 43 -3.52 0.61 -1.51
CA GLY A 43 -3.95 -0.06 -2.74
C GLY A 43 -4.96 0.78 -3.52
N LEU A 44 -5.99 1.31 -2.85
CA LEU A 44 -7.01 2.15 -3.48
C LEU A 44 -6.42 3.43 -4.06
N PHE A 45 -5.52 4.09 -3.33
CA PHE A 45 -4.79 5.26 -3.81
C PHE A 45 -4.05 4.97 -5.13
N PHE A 46 -3.24 3.91 -5.17
CA PHE A 46 -2.51 3.55 -6.39
C PHE A 46 -3.42 3.08 -7.53
N PHE A 47 -4.55 2.44 -7.22
CA PHE A 47 -5.54 2.05 -8.21
C PHE A 47 -6.19 3.27 -8.88
N ILE A 48 -6.56 4.30 -8.10
CA ILE A 48 -7.08 5.56 -8.63
C ILE A 48 -6.04 6.25 -9.50
N VAL A 49 -4.79 6.33 -9.03
CA VAL A 49 -3.67 6.90 -9.82
C VAL A 49 -3.50 6.12 -11.13
N TYR A 50 -3.55 4.78 -11.09
CA TYR A 50 -3.49 3.94 -12.28
C TYR A 50 -4.62 4.27 -13.27
N LEU A 51 -5.87 4.34 -12.80
CA LEU A 51 -7.03 4.69 -13.65
C LEU A 51 -6.86 6.07 -14.30
N ILE A 52 -6.42 7.07 -13.53
CA ILE A 52 -6.12 8.41 -14.05
C ILE A 52 -5.03 8.34 -15.13
N THR A 53 -3.97 7.53 -14.94
CA THR A 53 -2.89 7.43 -15.95
C THR A 53 -3.32 6.79 -17.26
N ILE A 54 -4.36 5.95 -17.25
CA ILE A 54 -4.94 5.36 -18.46
C ILE A 54 -6.16 6.14 -18.96
N GLY A 55 -6.49 7.28 -18.36
CA GLY A 55 -7.58 8.16 -18.78
C GLY A 55 -8.98 7.70 -18.39
N ILE A 56 -9.11 6.82 -17.39
CA ILE A 56 -10.39 6.30 -16.90
C ILE A 56 -10.78 7.00 -15.59
N SER A 57 -12.04 7.45 -15.50
CA SER A 57 -12.60 7.99 -14.26
C SER A 57 -12.88 6.88 -13.24
N PHE A 58 -12.56 7.13 -11.97
CA PHE A 58 -12.87 6.20 -10.89
C PHE A 58 -14.36 6.21 -10.54
N ASP A 59 -14.97 5.03 -10.58
CA ASP A 59 -16.30 4.73 -10.08
C ASP A 59 -16.26 3.38 -9.34
N LEU A 60 -16.44 3.45 -8.03
CA LEU A 60 -16.36 2.30 -7.13
C LEU A 60 -17.38 1.19 -7.49
N LEU A 61 -18.57 1.56 -7.99
CA LEU A 61 -19.62 0.58 -8.28
C LEU A 61 -19.23 -0.36 -9.43
N TYR A 62 -18.53 0.17 -10.44
CA TYR A 62 -18.12 -0.59 -11.61
C TYR A 62 -16.76 -1.27 -11.45
N GLN A 63 -15.85 -0.68 -10.65
CA GLN A 63 -14.43 -1.05 -10.67
C GLN A 63 -13.96 -1.76 -9.38
N TYR A 64 -14.87 -2.13 -8.47
CA TYR A 64 -14.48 -2.83 -7.23
C TYR A 64 -13.80 -4.19 -7.51
N GLN A 65 -14.21 -4.91 -8.56
CA GLN A 65 -13.59 -6.19 -8.95
C GLN A 65 -12.17 -5.96 -9.47
N ASP A 66 -12.00 -4.96 -10.34
CA ASP A 66 -10.69 -4.55 -10.86
C ASP A 66 -9.77 -4.10 -9.74
N TYR A 67 -10.30 -3.41 -8.73
CA TYR A 67 -9.55 -3.03 -7.54
C TYR A 67 -9.07 -4.26 -6.74
N VAL A 68 -9.96 -5.25 -6.51
CA VAL A 68 -9.58 -6.50 -5.84
C VAL A 68 -8.52 -7.26 -6.64
N ILE A 69 -8.66 -7.32 -7.97
CA ILE A 69 -7.68 -7.92 -8.86
C ILE A 69 -6.34 -7.15 -8.79
N PHE A 70 -6.39 -5.82 -8.75
CA PHE A 70 -5.22 -4.96 -8.70
C PHE A 70 -4.38 -5.16 -7.43
N ILE A 71 -5.02 -5.39 -6.28
CA ILE A 71 -4.34 -5.64 -5.00
C ILE A 71 -3.87 -7.09 -4.86
N THR A 72 -4.57 -8.07 -5.45
CA THR A 72 -4.28 -9.51 -5.27
C THR A 72 -3.37 -10.10 -6.34
N SER A 73 -3.39 -9.56 -7.56
CA SER A 73 -2.66 -10.15 -8.69
C SER A 73 -1.16 -9.78 -8.66
N PHE A 74 -0.33 -10.79 -8.33
CA PHE A 74 1.08 -10.88 -8.78
C PHE A 74 1.09 -11.36 -10.24
N PRO A 75 2.02 -10.90 -11.09
CA PRO A 75 1.74 -10.74 -12.51
C PRO A 75 1.60 -12.09 -13.23
N LYS A 76 0.36 -12.43 -13.55
CA LYS A 76 0.01 -12.90 -14.89
C LYS A 76 -0.93 -11.85 -15.47
N LEU A 77 -0.34 -10.68 -15.73
CA LEU A 77 -1.11 -9.50 -16.02
C LEU A 77 -1.15 -9.30 -17.54
N GLU A 78 -2.16 -9.91 -18.15
CA GLU A 78 -2.67 -9.56 -19.49
C GLU A 78 -3.34 -8.17 -19.45
N LEU A 79 -2.64 -7.15 -18.92
CA LEU A 79 -3.07 -5.75 -19.00
C LEU A 79 -2.84 -5.15 -20.40
N GLU A 80 -2.55 -5.98 -21.40
CA GLU A 80 -2.49 -5.57 -22.81
C GLU A 80 -3.80 -4.92 -23.27
N LYS A 81 -4.93 -5.19 -22.60
CA LYS A 81 -6.22 -4.54 -22.89
C LYS A 81 -6.20 -3.01 -22.66
N TYR A 82 -5.29 -2.48 -21.83
CA TYR A 82 -5.27 -1.06 -21.45
C TYR A 82 -3.93 -0.34 -21.77
N SER A 83 -2.91 -1.07 -22.23
CA SER A 83 -1.58 -0.48 -22.51
C SER A 83 -1.44 0.13 -23.90
N CYS A 84 -2.47 0.06 -24.75
CA CYS A 84 -2.36 0.41 -26.16
C CYS A 84 -2.34 1.92 -26.46
N GLU A 85 -2.76 2.81 -25.54
CA GLU A 85 -3.05 4.20 -25.93
C GLU A 85 -2.53 5.32 -25.03
N ASN A 86 -1.87 5.07 -23.88
CA ASN A 86 -1.31 6.17 -23.11
C ASN A 86 -0.05 5.85 -22.27
N ASN A 87 0.88 6.82 -22.26
CA ASN A 87 2.11 6.93 -21.49
C ASN A 87 2.61 5.65 -20.75
N TYR A 88 3.10 4.69 -21.55
CA TYR A 88 3.57 3.37 -21.12
C TYR A 88 4.52 3.38 -19.91
N TRP A 89 5.43 4.37 -19.86
CA TRP A 89 6.41 4.46 -18.80
C TRP A 89 5.79 4.86 -17.46
N THR A 90 4.88 5.85 -17.47
CA THR A 90 4.17 6.30 -16.27
C THR A 90 3.29 5.21 -15.70
N VAL A 91 2.55 4.48 -16.55
CA VAL A 91 1.72 3.35 -16.12
C VAL A 91 2.58 2.27 -15.44
N LYS A 92 3.72 1.91 -16.05
CA LYS A 92 4.66 0.95 -15.45
C LYS A 92 5.23 1.41 -14.12
N LEU A 93 5.57 2.70 -14.00
CA LEU A 93 6.09 3.28 -12.76
C LEU A 93 5.05 3.23 -11.65
N VAL A 94 3.80 3.59 -11.94
CA VAL A 94 2.68 3.52 -10.98
C VAL A 94 2.45 2.09 -10.51
N ILE A 95 2.44 1.12 -11.43
CA ILE A 95 2.32 -0.30 -11.09
C ILE A 95 3.51 -0.74 -10.22
N TRP A 96 4.74 -0.37 -10.58
CA TRP A 96 5.92 -0.77 -9.81
C TRP A 96 5.89 -0.20 -8.38
N LEU A 97 5.58 1.09 -8.22
CA LEU A 97 5.44 1.72 -6.90
C LEU A 97 4.32 1.09 -6.10
N SER A 98 3.15 0.84 -6.70
CA SER A 98 2.02 0.25 -5.98
C SER A 98 2.39 -1.08 -5.33
N ARG A 99 3.22 -1.90 -5.98
CA ARG A 99 3.69 -3.18 -5.45
C ARG A 99 4.57 -3.00 -4.22
N ILE A 100 5.50 -2.05 -4.22
CA ILE A 100 6.35 -1.79 -3.05
C ILE A 100 5.49 -1.50 -1.82
N PHE A 101 4.50 -0.62 -1.96
CA PHE A 101 3.66 -0.20 -0.85
C PHE A 101 2.64 -1.26 -0.43
N ILE A 102 2.00 -1.96 -1.37
CA ILE A 102 1.07 -3.06 -1.06
C ILE A 102 1.82 -4.20 -0.37
N SER A 103 2.99 -4.61 -0.89
CA SER A 103 3.82 -5.63 -0.25
C SER A 103 4.28 -5.21 1.14
N TYR A 104 4.60 -3.93 1.35
CA TYR A 104 4.91 -3.41 2.68
C TYR A 104 3.72 -3.55 3.64
N GLY A 105 2.50 -3.21 3.21
CA GLY A 105 1.29 -3.37 4.02
C GLY A 105 0.98 -4.82 4.38
N VAL A 106 1.14 -5.74 3.43
CA VAL A 106 1.02 -7.19 3.68
C VAL A 106 2.07 -7.67 4.68
N TYR A 107 3.33 -7.25 4.51
CA TYR A 107 4.40 -7.58 5.45
C TYR A 107 4.09 -7.09 6.87
N GLN A 108 3.62 -5.85 7.01
CA GLN A 108 3.23 -5.29 8.31
C GLN A 108 2.12 -6.11 8.96
N THR A 109 1.13 -6.52 8.16
CA THR A 109 0.03 -7.39 8.62
C THR A 109 0.58 -8.71 9.16
N ILE A 110 1.49 -9.38 8.44
CA ILE A 110 2.13 -10.64 8.87
C ILE A 110 2.93 -10.45 10.18
N VAL A 111 3.70 -9.36 10.29
CA VAL A 111 4.48 -9.05 11.51
C VAL A 111 3.57 -8.83 12.71
N ALA A 112 2.40 -8.19 12.51
CA ALA A 112 1.38 -8.03 13.54
C ALA A 112 0.87 -9.39 14.03
N PHE A 113 0.42 -10.24 13.09
CA PHE A 113 -0.10 -11.58 13.40
C PHE A 113 0.92 -12.43 14.15
N ARG A 114 2.20 -12.37 13.75
CA ARG A 114 3.28 -13.08 14.44
C ARG A 114 3.44 -12.68 15.92
N LYS A 115 3.17 -11.42 16.27
CA LYS A 115 3.22 -10.95 17.67
C LYS A 115 2.00 -11.40 18.46
N TYR A 116 0.81 -11.43 17.86
CA TYR A 116 -0.41 -11.90 18.51
C TYR A 116 -0.37 -13.39 18.86
N GLY A 117 0.25 -14.23 18.03
CA GLY A 117 0.37 -15.67 18.30
C GLY A 117 1.41 -16.05 19.38
N LYS A 118 2.10 -15.08 19.99
CA LYS A 118 3.05 -15.29 21.10
C LYS A 118 2.56 -14.74 22.44
N GLY A 119 1.28 -14.32 22.50
CA GLY A 119 0.59 -13.93 23.72
C GLY A 119 -0.07 -15.11 24.41
#